data_AF-A0A661RU17-F1
#
_entry.id   AF-A0A661RU17-F1
#
_cell.length_a   1.000
_cell.length_b   1.000
_cell.length_c   1.000
_cell.angle_alpha   90.00
_cell.angle_beta   90.00
_cell.angle_gamma   90.00
#
_symmetry.space_group_name_H-M   'P 1'
#
loop_
_entity.id
_entity.type
_entity.pdbx_description
1 polymer ?
#
loop_
_entity_poly.entity_id
_entity_poly.type
_entity_poly.pdbx_seq_one_letter_code
_entity_poly.pdbx_strand_id
1 'polypeptide(L)'
;MKTVKIILTGCGGVGKEFLQLIADRNEEIKEKYGLGLVVSAVVDCYGAAIADSNSGLPVADLVDFVKEGHEVQTFSTYGKDEITGVEVITQLDADVLVEATPTDLIDGGAAKGHILGAIDKGMEIVSANKGPFVLFYKEVFKKARENNCGLHISAATAAALPTLDVGITCLAGTRVSLAEGILNGTTNYILSEMRNNGTAYDTALKEAQKLGIAETDPSYDVEGKDTANKTILIANRVFNKTLGLADITVEGITKV
;
A
#
# COMPACT_ATOMS: atom_id res chain seq x y z
N MET A 1 -1.04 -23.71 -16.00
CA MET A 1 -1.26 -22.26 -15.85
C MET A 1 -2.12 -22.07 -14.62
N LYS A 2 -1.70 -21.24 -13.66
CA LYS A 2 -2.43 -21.00 -12.42
C LYS A 2 -3.17 -19.67 -12.55
N THR A 3 -4.47 -19.69 -12.32
CA THR A 3 -5.27 -18.47 -12.19
C THR A 3 -5.17 -17.95 -10.76
N VAL A 4 -5.04 -16.63 -10.60
CA VAL A 4 -4.99 -15.96 -9.30
C VAL A 4 -6.11 -14.92 -9.26
N LYS A 5 -7.08 -15.11 -8.36
CA LYS A 5 -8.21 -14.23 -8.12
C LYS A 5 -7.83 -13.13 -7.13
N ILE A 6 -8.05 -11.88 -7.50
CA ILE A 6 -7.63 -10.70 -6.75
C ILE A 6 -8.85 -9.89 -6.31
N ILE A 7 -8.87 -9.50 -5.05
CA ILE A 7 -9.73 -8.42 -4.55
C ILE A 7 -8.84 -7.19 -4.34
N LEU A 8 -9.19 -6.07 -4.97
CA LEU A 8 -8.55 -4.77 -4.73
C LEU A 8 -9.44 -3.93 -3.81
N THR A 9 -8.89 -3.39 -2.72
CA THR A 9 -9.59 -2.40 -1.90
C THR A 9 -8.86 -1.06 -1.97
N GLY A 10 -9.59 0.00 -2.30
CA GLY A 10 -9.07 1.35 -2.53
C GLY A 10 -8.79 1.60 -4.01
N CYS A 11 -9.66 2.38 -4.66
CA CYS A 11 -9.53 2.75 -6.08
C CYS A 11 -9.01 4.19 -6.28
N GLY A 12 -8.17 4.65 -5.36
CA GLY A 12 -7.41 5.92 -5.48
C GLY A 12 -6.21 5.80 -6.44
N GLY A 13 -5.25 6.71 -6.35
CA GLY A 13 -4.09 6.75 -7.26
C GLY A 13 -3.34 5.41 -7.38
N VAL A 14 -3.01 4.78 -6.25
CA VAL A 14 -2.32 3.47 -6.24
C VAL A 14 -3.17 2.37 -6.85
N GLY A 15 -4.47 2.29 -6.51
CA GLY A 15 -5.38 1.29 -7.04
C GLY A 15 -5.60 1.41 -8.54
N LYS A 16 -5.77 2.64 -9.06
CA LYS A 16 -5.92 2.92 -10.50
C LYS A 16 -4.69 2.49 -11.28
N GLU A 17 -3.50 2.84 -10.81
CA GLU A 17 -2.24 2.42 -11.46
C GLU A 17 -2.05 0.90 -11.40
N PHE A 18 -2.43 0.25 -10.29
CA PHE A 18 -2.40 -1.20 -10.19
C PHE A 18 -3.33 -1.88 -11.22
N LEU A 19 -4.56 -1.37 -11.39
CA LEU A 19 -5.49 -1.87 -12.41
C LEU A 19 -4.96 -1.64 -13.83
N GLN A 20 -4.37 -0.47 -14.10
CA GLN A 20 -3.71 -0.18 -15.38
C GLN A 20 -2.58 -1.18 -15.67
N LEU A 21 -1.73 -1.45 -14.68
CA LEU A 21 -0.65 -2.43 -14.83
C LEU A 21 -1.19 -3.83 -15.13
N ILE A 22 -2.30 -4.25 -14.51
CA ILE A 22 -2.96 -5.50 -14.87
C ILE A 22 -3.45 -5.45 -16.32
N ALA A 23 -4.16 -4.40 -16.72
CA ALA A 23 -4.67 -4.26 -18.09
C ALA A 23 -3.53 -4.36 -19.14
N ASP A 24 -2.38 -3.75 -18.87
CA ASP A 24 -1.26 -3.68 -19.80
C ASP A 24 -0.38 -4.93 -19.80
N ARG A 25 -0.25 -5.61 -18.65
CA ARG A 25 0.81 -6.61 -18.43
C ARG A 25 0.31 -8.03 -18.18
N ASN A 26 -1.00 -8.26 -18.02
CA ASN A 26 -1.49 -9.59 -17.62
C ASN A 26 -1.09 -10.70 -18.61
N GLU A 27 -1.13 -10.45 -19.93
CA GLU A 27 -0.66 -11.44 -20.91
C GLU A 27 0.86 -11.67 -20.82
N GLU A 28 1.66 -10.62 -20.61
CA GLU A 28 3.11 -10.76 -20.37
C GLU A 28 3.40 -11.59 -19.10
N ILE A 29 2.68 -11.33 -18.01
CA ILE A 29 2.80 -12.06 -16.73
C ILE A 29 2.42 -13.54 -16.93
N LYS A 30 1.38 -13.80 -17.71
CA LYS A 30 0.90 -15.14 -18.01
C LYS A 30 1.88 -15.94 -18.87
N GLU A 31 2.45 -15.32 -19.90
CA GLU A 31 3.48 -15.95 -20.74
C GLU A 31 4.76 -16.24 -19.95
N LYS A 32 5.22 -15.26 -19.17
CA LYS A 32 6.52 -15.33 -18.49
C LYS A 32 6.49 -16.17 -17.21
N TYR A 33 5.41 -16.09 -16.43
CA TYR A 33 5.34 -16.72 -15.10
C TYR A 33 4.26 -17.81 -15.02
N GLY A 34 3.45 -18.02 -16.06
CA GLY A 34 2.36 -19.00 -16.05
C GLY A 34 1.20 -18.63 -15.11
N LEU A 35 1.09 -17.34 -14.76
CA LEU A 35 0.10 -16.78 -13.84
C LEU A 35 -0.91 -15.92 -14.60
N GLY A 36 -2.19 -16.29 -14.56
CA GLY A 36 -3.28 -15.45 -15.07
C GLY A 36 -3.92 -14.67 -13.93
N LEU A 37 -3.80 -13.35 -13.92
CA LEU A 37 -4.40 -12.50 -12.89
C LEU A 37 -5.85 -12.19 -13.27
N VAL A 38 -6.77 -12.39 -12.33
CA VAL A 38 -8.20 -12.15 -12.51
C VAL A 38 -8.68 -11.26 -11.38
N VAL A 39 -9.17 -10.06 -11.71
CA VAL A 39 -9.72 -9.15 -10.70
C VAL A 39 -11.17 -9.55 -10.44
N SER A 40 -11.43 -10.11 -9.26
CA SER A 40 -12.77 -10.56 -8.83
C SER A 40 -13.60 -9.42 -8.27
N ALA A 41 -12.98 -8.44 -7.62
CA ALA A 41 -13.67 -7.25 -7.13
C ALA A 41 -12.72 -6.05 -7.00
N VAL A 42 -13.29 -4.85 -7.15
CA VAL A 42 -12.66 -3.58 -6.78
C VAL A 42 -13.60 -2.84 -5.84
N VAL A 43 -13.13 -2.56 -4.63
CA VAL A 43 -13.87 -1.88 -3.56
C VAL A 43 -13.40 -0.45 -3.43
N ASP A 44 -14.34 0.47 -3.26
CA ASP A 44 -14.08 1.87 -2.90
C ASP A 44 -15.01 2.32 -1.75
N CYS A 45 -14.93 3.58 -1.35
CA CYS A 45 -15.63 4.11 -0.17
C CYS A 45 -17.17 4.01 -0.22
N TYR A 46 -17.77 3.91 -1.41
CA TYR A 46 -19.23 3.93 -1.61
C TYR A 46 -19.81 2.59 -2.09
N GLY A 47 -18.97 1.58 -2.30
CA GLY A 47 -19.42 0.25 -2.77
C GLY A 47 -18.31 -0.49 -3.50
N ALA A 48 -18.71 -1.39 -4.41
CA ALA A 48 -17.76 -2.19 -5.16
C ALA A 48 -18.23 -2.51 -6.58
N ALA A 49 -17.29 -2.75 -7.49
CA ALA A 49 -17.51 -3.53 -8.69
C ALA A 49 -17.16 -5.00 -8.39
N ILE A 50 -18.08 -5.92 -8.65
CA ILE A 50 -17.91 -7.35 -8.34
C ILE A 50 -18.21 -8.19 -9.57
N ALA A 51 -17.30 -9.10 -9.92
CA ALA A 51 -17.49 -10.00 -11.05
C ALA A 51 -18.57 -11.06 -10.75
N ASP A 52 -19.54 -11.23 -11.67
CA ASP A 52 -20.58 -12.26 -11.56
C ASP A 52 -20.08 -13.67 -11.89
N SER A 53 -18.88 -13.79 -12.46
CA SER A 53 -18.34 -15.06 -12.94
C SER A 53 -16.84 -15.20 -12.65
N ASN A 54 -16.33 -16.43 -12.79
CA ASN A 54 -14.91 -16.74 -12.64
C ASN A 54 -14.00 -16.06 -13.69
N SER A 55 -14.55 -15.39 -14.71
CA SER A 55 -13.76 -14.62 -15.68
C SER A 55 -13.18 -13.32 -15.11
N GLY A 56 -13.69 -12.84 -13.97
CA GLY A 56 -13.35 -11.55 -13.39
C GLY A 56 -13.97 -10.36 -14.11
N LEU A 57 -13.63 -9.16 -13.62
CA LEU A 57 -14.05 -7.88 -14.17
C LEU A 57 -13.31 -7.58 -15.49
N PRO A 58 -13.95 -6.89 -16.44
CA PRO A 58 -13.27 -6.34 -17.62
C PRO A 58 -12.37 -5.16 -17.18
N VAL A 59 -11.12 -5.48 -16.83
CA VAL A 59 -10.19 -4.53 -16.18
C VAL A 59 -9.90 -3.30 -17.06
N ALA A 60 -9.73 -3.48 -18.37
CA ALA A 60 -9.46 -2.35 -19.29
C ALA A 60 -10.61 -1.33 -19.27
N ASP A 61 -11.85 -1.81 -19.44
CA ASP A 61 -13.04 -0.96 -19.41
C ASP A 61 -13.22 -0.29 -18.04
N LEU A 62 -12.94 -1.01 -16.95
CA LEU A 62 -13.01 -0.46 -15.60
C LEU A 62 -11.98 0.66 -15.39
N VAL A 63 -10.76 0.50 -15.92
CA VAL A 63 -9.70 1.51 -15.85
C VAL A 63 -10.12 2.79 -16.55
N ASP A 64 -10.65 2.69 -17.76
CA ASP A 64 -11.14 3.87 -18.51
C ASP A 64 -12.29 4.55 -17.76
N PHE A 65 -13.21 3.76 -17.21
CA PHE A 65 -14.34 4.26 -16.41
C PHE A 65 -13.89 5.04 -15.16
N VAL A 66 -12.97 4.52 -14.37
CA VAL A 66 -12.49 5.23 -13.16
C VAL A 66 -11.57 6.40 -13.47
N LYS A 67 -10.97 6.46 -14.67
CA LYS A 67 -10.20 7.62 -15.16
C LYS A 67 -11.10 8.78 -15.56
N GLU A 68 -12.28 8.49 -16.09
CA GLU A 68 -13.32 9.50 -16.37
C GLU A 68 -13.94 10.09 -15.09
N GLY A 69 -13.61 9.53 -13.92
CA GLY A 69 -14.05 10.02 -12.61
C GLY A 69 -15.32 9.36 -12.10
N HIS A 70 -15.79 8.30 -12.75
CA HIS A 70 -16.93 7.53 -12.28
C HIS A 70 -16.55 6.64 -11.08
N GLU A 71 -17.53 6.39 -10.22
CA GLU A 71 -17.36 5.62 -9.00
C GLU A 71 -17.57 4.12 -9.26
N VAL A 72 -16.75 3.24 -8.66
CA VAL A 72 -16.69 1.81 -8.99
C VAL A 72 -18.03 1.09 -8.87
N GLN A 73 -18.88 1.49 -7.92
CA GLN A 73 -20.18 0.88 -7.68
C GLN A 73 -21.22 1.22 -8.75
N THR A 74 -20.91 2.16 -9.65
CA THR A 74 -21.75 2.51 -10.81
C THR A 74 -21.30 1.80 -12.10
N PHE A 75 -20.31 0.90 -12.00
CA PHE A 75 -19.72 0.23 -13.15
C PHE A 75 -20.63 -0.85 -13.75
N SER A 76 -21.43 -0.45 -14.75
CA SER A 76 -22.23 -1.36 -15.59
C SER A 76 -23.07 -2.33 -14.75
N THR A 77 -23.13 -3.61 -15.11
CA THR A 77 -23.84 -4.66 -14.36
C THR A 77 -23.09 -5.16 -13.12
N TYR A 78 -21.80 -4.80 -12.99
CA TYR A 78 -20.92 -5.27 -11.91
C TYR A 78 -21.02 -4.42 -10.64
N GLY A 79 -21.49 -3.19 -10.76
CA GLY A 79 -21.62 -2.24 -9.68
C GLY A 79 -22.59 -2.68 -8.58
N LYS A 80 -22.18 -2.53 -7.32
CA LYS A 80 -22.97 -2.82 -6.11
C LYS A 80 -22.79 -1.66 -5.12
N ASP A 81 -23.87 -0.91 -4.91
CA ASP A 81 -23.92 0.17 -3.91
C ASP A 81 -23.91 -0.40 -2.48
N GLU A 82 -23.39 0.40 -1.55
CA GLU A 82 -23.47 0.19 -0.09
C GLU A 82 -22.84 -1.12 0.45
N ILE A 83 -22.15 -1.90 -0.38
CA ILE A 83 -21.41 -3.07 0.08
C ILE A 83 -20.02 -2.66 0.60
N THR A 84 -19.68 -3.14 1.80
CA THR A 84 -18.38 -2.83 2.43
C THR A 84 -17.28 -3.76 1.94
N GLY A 85 -16.01 -3.31 2.03
CA GLY A 85 -14.88 -4.15 1.67
C GLY A 85 -14.76 -5.42 2.50
N VAL A 86 -15.13 -5.38 3.78
CA VAL A 86 -15.17 -6.57 4.64
C VAL A 86 -16.20 -7.58 4.14
N GLU A 87 -17.39 -7.13 3.74
CA GLU A 87 -18.41 -8.00 3.15
C GLU A 87 -17.92 -8.63 1.85
N VAL A 88 -17.32 -7.85 0.95
CA VAL A 88 -16.74 -8.36 -0.30
C VAL A 88 -15.68 -9.43 -0.04
N ILE A 89 -14.73 -9.16 0.87
CA ILE A 89 -13.63 -10.09 1.20
C ILE A 89 -14.15 -11.39 1.81
N THR A 90 -15.16 -11.31 2.68
CA THR A 90 -15.70 -12.48 3.37
C THR A 90 -16.58 -13.34 2.46
N GLN A 91 -17.36 -12.72 1.58
CA GLN A 91 -18.33 -13.40 0.71
C GLN A 91 -17.70 -13.98 -0.56
N LEU A 92 -16.66 -13.36 -1.10
CA LEU A 92 -16.02 -13.84 -2.33
C LEU A 92 -14.97 -14.92 -2.07
N ASP A 93 -14.75 -15.74 -3.09
CA ASP A 93 -13.64 -16.69 -3.17
C ASP A 93 -12.52 -16.06 -3.99
N ALA A 94 -11.42 -15.69 -3.32
CA ALA A 94 -10.26 -15.03 -3.93
C ALA A 94 -8.96 -15.51 -3.28
N ASP A 95 -7.86 -15.43 -4.03
CA ASP A 95 -6.54 -15.90 -3.59
C ASP A 95 -5.74 -14.78 -2.91
N VAL A 96 -5.89 -13.54 -3.41
CA VAL A 96 -5.05 -12.39 -3.00
C VAL A 96 -5.92 -11.18 -2.69
N LEU A 97 -5.65 -10.54 -1.55
CA LEU A 97 -6.11 -9.19 -1.24
C LEU A 97 -5.01 -8.20 -1.61
N VAL A 98 -5.34 -7.21 -2.43
CA VAL A 98 -4.51 -6.02 -2.66
C VAL A 98 -5.16 -4.86 -1.93
N GLU A 99 -4.49 -4.34 -0.91
CA GLU A 99 -5.01 -3.33 -0.01
C GLU A 99 -4.27 -2.00 -0.25
N ALA A 100 -5.01 -1.04 -0.81
CA ALA A 100 -4.52 0.28 -1.25
C ALA A 100 -5.46 1.41 -0.79
N THR A 101 -6.20 1.21 0.29
CA THR A 101 -7.03 2.27 0.89
C THR A 101 -6.15 3.33 1.55
N PRO A 102 -6.66 4.56 1.76
CA PRO A 102 -5.95 5.60 2.49
C PRO A 102 -5.46 5.11 3.87
N THR A 103 -4.25 5.52 4.23
CA THR A 103 -3.65 5.14 5.51
C THR A 103 -4.30 5.89 6.67
N ASP A 104 -4.76 5.16 7.68
CA ASP A 104 -5.18 5.69 8.96
C ASP A 104 -4.20 5.23 10.06
N LEU A 105 -3.58 6.18 10.75
CA LEU A 105 -2.59 5.94 11.81
C LEU A 105 -3.13 6.22 13.22
N ILE A 106 -4.45 6.35 13.36
CA ILE A 106 -5.15 6.47 14.64
C ILE A 106 -5.64 5.08 15.07
N ASP A 107 -6.43 4.42 14.22
CA ASP A 107 -7.02 3.11 14.54
C ASP A 107 -6.90 2.06 13.42
N GLY A 108 -6.22 2.41 12.32
CA GLY A 108 -6.01 1.54 11.17
C GLY A 108 -7.15 1.54 10.15
N GLY A 109 -8.24 2.26 10.42
CA GLY A 109 -9.35 2.48 9.50
C GLY A 109 -9.94 1.20 8.90
N ALA A 110 -10.48 1.32 7.68
CA ALA A 110 -11.05 0.18 6.95
C ALA A 110 -10.01 -0.93 6.65
N ALA A 111 -8.75 -0.55 6.42
CA ALA A 111 -7.67 -1.48 6.08
C ALA A 111 -7.46 -2.55 7.15
N LYS A 112 -7.65 -2.22 8.44
CA LYS A 112 -7.57 -3.20 9.52
C LYS A 112 -8.61 -4.32 9.33
N GLY A 113 -9.86 -3.95 9.08
CA GLY A 113 -10.94 -4.90 8.82
C GLY A 113 -10.69 -5.75 7.58
N HIS A 114 -10.22 -5.12 6.50
CA HIS A 114 -9.89 -5.81 5.24
C HIS A 114 -8.80 -6.88 5.45
N ILE A 115 -7.69 -6.49 6.07
CA ILE A 115 -6.55 -7.38 6.32
C ILE A 115 -6.96 -8.54 7.24
N LEU A 116 -7.66 -8.26 8.34
CA LEU A 116 -8.08 -9.32 9.27
C LEU A 116 -9.08 -10.29 8.63
N GLY A 117 -10.01 -9.79 7.80
CA GLY A 117 -10.96 -10.62 7.06
C GLY A 117 -10.28 -11.48 5.99
N ALA A 118 -9.28 -10.94 5.29
CA ALA A 118 -8.50 -11.69 4.31
C ALA A 118 -7.65 -12.79 4.98
N ILE A 119 -7.07 -12.52 6.16
CA ILE A 119 -6.38 -13.55 6.96
C ILE A 119 -7.33 -14.67 7.34
N ASP A 120 -8.56 -14.36 7.80
CA ASP A 120 -9.55 -15.37 8.16
C ASP A 120 -9.99 -16.24 6.97
N LYS A 121 -9.87 -15.71 5.76
CA LYS A 121 -10.15 -16.42 4.50
C LYS A 121 -8.95 -17.19 3.96
N GLY A 122 -7.78 -17.13 4.60
CA GLY A 122 -6.57 -17.79 4.12
C GLY A 122 -5.94 -17.11 2.90
N MET A 123 -6.25 -15.84 2.63
CA MET A 123 -5.76 -15.11 1.46
C MET A 123 -4.33 -14.64 1.66
N GLU A 124 -3.55 -14.58 0.57
CA GLU A 124 -2.31 -13.81 0.53
C GLU A 124 -2.63 -12.31 0.52
N ILE A 125 -1.82 -11.50 1.20
CA ILE A 125 -2.11 -10.06 1.35
C ILE A 125 -0.94 -9.25 0.83
N VAL A 126 -1.23 -8.36 -0.12
CA VAL A 126 -0.33 -7.32 -0.60
C VAL A 126 -0.89 -5.98 -0.17
N SER A 127 -0.13 -5.15 0.54
CA SER A 127 -0.64 -3.86 1.03
C SER A 127 0.34 -2.70 0.83
N ALA A 128 -0.22 -1.57 0.42
CA ALA A 128 0.44 -0.27 0.39
C ALA A 128 0.07 0.60 1.63
N ASN A 129 -0.88 0.16 2.45
CA ASN A 129 -1.29 0.87 3.66
C ASN A 129 -0.36 0.55 4.83
N LYS A 130 -0.05 1.56 5.63
CA LYS A 130 0.84 1.42 6.79
C LYS A 130 0.08 1.15 8.08
N GLY A 131 -1.15 1.66 8.21
CA GLY A 131 -1.90 1.76 9.46
C GLY A 131 -1.93 0.45 10.26
N PRO A 132 -2.48 -0.63 9.68
CA PRO A 132 -2.58 -1.92 10.37
C PRO A 132 -1.22 -2.51 10.79
N PHE A 133 -0.17 -2.28 10.01
CA PHE A 133 1.17 -2.81 10.30
C PHE A 133 1.98 -1.93 11.24
N VAL A 134 1.67 -0.64 11.37
CA VAL A 134 2.28 0.25 12.36
C VAL A 134 1.63 0.05 13.72
N LEU A 135 0.28 0.07 13.77
CA LEU A 135 -0.47 0.09 15.02
C LEU A 135 -0.70 -1.31 15.61
N PHE A 136 -0.88 -2.31 14.76
CA PHE A 136 -1.29 -3.66 15.16
C PHE A 136 -0.30 -4.74 14.68
N TYR A 137 0.98 -4.39 14.50
CA TYR A 137 2.00 -5.28 13.93
C TYR A 137 1.97 -6.69 14.53
N LYS A 138 2.03 -6.79 15.87
CA LYS A 138 2.08 -8.08 16.57
C LYS A 138 0.81 -8.89 16.36
N GLU A 139 -0.35 -8.25 16.42
CA GLU A 139 -1.66 -8.89 16.24
C GLU A 139 -1.79 -9.44 14.82
N VAL A 140 -1.60 -8.58 13.82
CA VAL A 140 -1.76 -8.91 12.40
C VAL A 140 -0.79 -10.02 11.98
N PHE A 141 0.51 -9.89 12.28
CA PHE A 141 1.50 -10.91 11.91
C PHE A 141 1.35 -12.22 12.68
N LYS A 142 0.86 -12.18 13.93
CA LYS A 142 0.55 -13.41 14.68
C LYS A 142 -0.61 -14.14 14.00
N LYS A 143 -1.71 -13.45 13.72
CA LYS A 143 -2.90 -14.03 13.10
C LYS A 143 -2.60 -14.60 11.72
N ALA A 144 -1.82 -13.89 10.91
CA ALA A 144 -1.40 -14.36 9.59
C ALA A 144 -0.58 -15.67 9.68
N ARG A 145 0.34 -15.78 10.64
CA ARG A 145 1.08 -17.03 10.87
C ARG A 145 0.18 -18.18 11.29
N GLU A 146 -0.81 -17.92 12.16
CA GLU A 146 -1.76 -18.93 12.62
C GLU A 146 -2.67 -19.45 11.49
N ASN A 147 -2.93 -18.63 10.47
CA ASN A 147 -3.76 -18.98 9.31
C ASN A 147 -2.94 -19.37 8.06
N ASN A 148 -1.60 -19.40 8.15
CA ASN A 148 -0.69 -19.67 7.04
C ASN A 148 -0.83 -18.69 5.86
N CYS A 149 -1.13 -17.42 6.14
CA CYS A 149 -1.20 -16.35 5.13
C CYS A 149 0.13 -15.59 5.02
N GLY A 150 0.57 -15.28 3.80
CA GLY A 150 1.63 -14.31 3.56
C GLY A 150 1.17 -12.86 3.69
N LEU A 151 2.07 -12.01 4.21
CA LEU A 151 1.90 -10.56 4.33
C LEU A 151 3.04 -9.84 3.59
N HIS A 152 2.71 -9.19 2.48
CA HIS A 152 3.64 -8.52 1.57
C HIS A 152 3.39 -7.01 1.60
N ILE A 153 4.23 -6.28 2.33
CA ILE A 153 3.99 -4.85 2.65
C ILE A 153 5.06 -3.92 2.09
N SER A 154 5.77 -4.33 1.04
CA SER A 154 6.91 -3.58 0.48
C SER A 154 6.51 -2.16 0.05
N ALA A 155 5.36 -2.01 -0.61
CA ALA A 155 4.82 -0.72 -1.02
C ALA A 155 4.56 0.24 0.15
N ALA A 156 4.20 -0.28 1.34
CA ALA A 156 3.97 0.51 2.55
C ALA A 156 5.27 1.06 3.17
N THR A 157 6.44 0.54 2.79
CA THR A 157 7.73 0.93 3.40
C THR A 157 8.46 2.04 2.64
N ALA A 158 8.63 1.92 1.33
CA ALA A 158 9.41 2.89 0.55
C ALA A 158 8.90 3.01 -0.90
N ALA A 159 7.59 2.83 -1.07
CA ALA A 159 6.90 2.91 -2.35
C ALA A 159 7.57 2.01 -3.42
N ALA A 160 8.26 2.61 -4.38
CA ALA A 160 8.91 1.91 -5.49
C ALA A 160 10.25 1.22 -5.11
N LEU A 161 10.83 1.54 -3.95
CA LEU A 161 12.07 0.90 -3.51
C LEU A 161 11.77 -0.48 -2.92
N PRO A 162 12.43 -1.55 -3.40
CA PRO A 162 12.18 -2.92 -2.97
C PRO A 162 12.83 -3.23 -1.62
N THR A 163 12.60 -2.39 -0.60
CA THR A 163 13.37 -2.44 0.66
C THR A 163 13.18 -3.77 1.40
N LEU A 164 11.93 -4.26 1.46
CA LEU A 164 11.64 -5.54 2.10
C LEU A 164 12.09 -6.72 1.25
N ASP A 165 11.93 -6.66 -0.06
CA ASP A 165 12.36 -7.73 -0.97
C ASP A 165 13.88 -7.90 -0.92
N VAL A 166 14.62 -6.79 -0.91
CA VAL A 166 16.07 -6.82 -0.72
C VAL A 166 16.43 -7.38 0.65
N GLY A 167 15.82 -6.85 1.71
CA GLY A 167 16.16 -7.23 3.09
C GLY A 167 15.78 -8.66 3.47
N ILE A 168 14.70 -9.20 2.91
CA ILE A 168 14.16 -10.52 3.25
C ILE A 168 14.55 -11.58 2.22
N THR A 169 14.40 -11.28 0.92
CA THR A 169 14.57 -12.27 -0.15
C THR A 169 16.01 -12.29 -0.66
N CYS A 170 16.52 -11.14 -1.12
CA CYS A 170 17.86 -11.07 -1.72
C CYS A 170 18.98 -11.33 -0.69
N LEU A 171 18.75 -10.94 0.56
CA LEU A 171 19.73 -11.04 1.65
C LEU A 171 19.45 -12.22 2.62
N ALA A 172 18.58 -13.16 2.25
CA ALA A 172 18.17 -14.29 3.10
C ALA A 172 19.34 -15.14 3.65
N GLY A 173 20.46 -15.19 2.93
CA GLY A 173 21.68 -15.90 3.33
C GLY A 173 22.66 -15.09 4.19
N THR A 174 22.29 -13.87 4.59
CA THR A 174 23.18 -12.93 5.29
C THR A 174 22.58 -12.48 6.62
N ARG A 175 23.42 -11.86 7.47
CA ARG A 175 22.96 -11.15 8.67
C ARG A 175 23.08 -9.65 8.43
N VAL A 176 21.95 -9.00 8.19
CA VAL A 176 21.89 -7.53 8.07
C VAL A 176 22.30 -6.90 9.41
N SER A 177 23.33 -6.07 9.40
CA SER A 177 23.85 -5.39 10.60
C SER A 177 23.34 -3.95 10.75
N LEU A 178 23.03 -3.28 9.65
CA LEU A 178 22.60 -1.88 9.60
C LEU A 178 21.76 -1.64 8.34
N ALA A 179 20.75 -0.79 8.45
CA ALA A 179 19.98 -0.27 7.31
C ALA A 179 19.83 1.24 7.48
N GLU A 180 20.24 1.99 6.45
CA GLU A 180 20.20 3.45 6.41
C GLU A 180 19.66 3.89 5.05
N GLY A 181 18.88 4.97 5.02
CA GLY A 181 18.31 5.45 3.77
C GLY A 181 17.49 6.73 3.91
N ILE A 182 17.27 7.37 2.77
CA ILE A 182 16.40 8.53 2.63
C ILE A 182 15.01 8.00 2.24
N LEU A 183 14.05 8.06 3.17
CA LEU A 183 12.75 7.41 3.01
C LEU A 183 11.59 8.38 2.75
N ASN A 184 11.86 9.69 2.75
CA ASN A 184 10.86 10.74 2.54
C ASN A 184 11.31 11.73 1.46
N GLY A 185 10.53 11.81 0.38
CA GLY A 185 10.83 12.65 -0.79
C GLY A 185 10.69 14.13 -0.47
N THR A 186 9.67 14.52 0.30
CA THR A 186 9.37 15.91 0.67
C THR A 186 10.53 16.55 1.45
N THR A 187 10.97 15.90 2.54
CA THR A 187 12.10 16.41 3.33
C THR A 187 13.40 16.40 2.53
N ASN A 188 13.62 15.38 1.71
CA ASN A 188 14.82 15.30 0.88
C ASN A 188 14.87 16.41 -0.17
N TYR A 189 13.73 16.74 -0.79
CA TYR A 189 13.62 17.85 -1.72
C TYR A 189 13.93 19.18 -1.02
N ILE A 190 13.29 19.46 0.12
CA ILE A 190 13.51 20.70 0.89
C ILE A 190 14.98 20.86 1.26
N LEU A 191 15.61 19.83 1.83
CA LEU A 191 17.03 19.87 2.20
C LEU A 191 17.96 20.03 0.98
N SER A 192 17.61 19.42 -0.16
CA SER A 192 18.37 19.57 -1.41
C SER A 192 18.27 20.99 -1.95
N GLU A 193 17.08 21.60 -1.90
CA GLU A 193 16.83 22.96 -2.33
C GLU A 193 17.61 23.97 -1.47
N MET A 194 17.54 23.83 -0.14
CA MET A 194 18.32 24.64 0.81
C MET A 194 19.82 24.53 0.55
N ARG A 195 20.33 23.31 0.33
CA ARG A 195 21.75 23.05 0.08
C ARG A 195 22.22 23.62 -1.26
N ASN A 196 21.48 23.38 -2.34
CA ASN A 196 21.92 23.71 -3.68
C ASN A 196 21.80 25.20 -3.98
N ASN A 197 20.75 25.84 -3.47
CA ASN A 197 20.42 27.24 -3.76
C ASN A 197 20.68 28.19 -2.59
N GLY A 198 21.15 27.67 -1.44
CA GLY A 198 21.40 28.47 -0.24
C GLY A 198 20.14 29.11 0.33
N THR A 199 18.97 28.53 0.06
CA THR A 199 17.67 29.07 0.48
C THR A 199 17.35 28.70 1.93
N ALA A 200 16.59 29.56 2.60
CA ALA A 200 16.08 29.26 3.94
C ALA A 200 14.98 28.19 3.88
N TYR A 201 14.81 27.46 4.99
CA TYR A 201 13.80 26.40 5.13
C TYR A 201 12.40 26.83 4.67
N ASP A 202 11.89 27.97 5.16
CA ASP A 202 10.54 28.46 4.82
C ASP A 202 10.36 28.73 3.32
N THR A 203 11.42 29.15 2.63
CA THR A 203 11.41 29.39 1.19
C THR A 203 11.37 28.07 0.43
N ALA A 204 12.24 27.13 0.80
CA ALA A 204 12.27 25.79 0.18
C ALA A 204 10.96 25.02 0.40
N LEU A 205 10.36 25.13 1.59
CA LEU A 205 9.05 24.53 1.88
C LEU A 205 7.94 25.12 1.00
N LYS A 206 7.89 26.45 0.82
CA LYS A 206 6.90 27.10 -0.05
C LYS A 206 7.03 26.67 -1.50
N GLU A 207 8.25 26.54 -2.01
CA GLU A 207 8.46 26.04 -3.36
C GLU A 207 8.05 24.56 -3.48
N ALA A 208 8.36 23.72 -2.48
CA ALA A 208 7.88 22.34 -2.43
C ALA A 208 6.34 22.26 -2.48
N GLN A 209 5.64 23.13 -1.74
CA GLN A 209 4.18 23.21 -1.75
C GLN A 209 3.64 23.66 -3.12
N LYS A 210 4.28 24.66 -3.73
CA LYS A 210 3.89 25.16 -5.05
C LYS A 210 4.04 24.11 -6.16
N LEU A 211 5.05 23.25 -6.04
CA LEU A 211 5.28 22.13 -6.96
C LEU A 211 4.39 20.91 -6.65
N GLY A 212 3.58 20.96 -5.60
CA GLY A 212 2.76 19.81 -5.15
C GLY A 212 3.58 18.67 -4.56
N ILE A 213 4.84 18.92 -4.17
CA ILE A 213 5.71 17.94 -3.50
C ILE A 213 5.33 17.85 -2.01
N ALA A 214 5.03 18.99 -1.39
CA ALA A 214 4.57 19.07 -0.01
C ALA A 214 3.09 19.44 0.05
N GLU A 215 2.34 18.86 0.99
CA GLU A 215 0.96 19.24 1.25
C GLU A 215 0.85 20.58 2.00
N THR A 216 -0.38 21.10 2.11
CA THR A 216 -0.64 22.34 2.87
C THR A 216 -0.25 22.20 4.34
N ASP A 217 -0.52 21.04 4.94
CA ASP A 217 0.04 20.65 6.24
C ASP A 217 1.15 19.59 6.01
N PRO A 218 2.42 20.01 5.97
CA PRO A 218 3.54 19.09 5.72
C PRO A 218 4.06 18.45 7.02
N SER A 219 3.41 18.65 8.17
CA SER A 219 3.92 18.25 9.49
C SER A 219 4.29 16.77 9.56
N TYR A 220 3.52 15.92 8.88
CA TYR A 220 3.77 14.48 8.84
C TYR A 220 5.10 14.11 8.15
N ASP A 221 5.55 14.92 7.19
CA ASP A 221 6.84 14.78 6.52
C ASP A 221 7.96 15.49 7.31
N VAL A 222 7.82 16.80 7.55
CA VAL A 222 8.91 17.65 8.06
C VAL A 222 9.24 17.41 9.53
N GLU A 223 8.31 16.86 10.32
CA GLU A 223 8.57 16.38 11.68
C GLU A 223 9.09 14.94 11.72
N GLY A 224 9.24 14.28 10.57
CA GLY A 224 9.84 12.94 10.45
C GLY A 224 8.91 11.76 10.76
N LYS A 225 7.59 11.99 10.92
CA LYS A 225 6.62 10.93 11.29
C LYS A 225 6.49 9.86 10.20
N ASP A 226 6.45 10.26 8.92
CA ASP A 226 6.42 9.31 7.80
C ASP A 226 7.66 8.41 7.78
N THR A 227 8.84 9.02 7.86
CA THR A 227 10.13 8.31 7.93
C THR A 227 10.18 7.35 9.11
N ALA A 228 9.67 7.76 10.28
CA ALA A 228 9.63 6.92 11.47
C ALA A 228 8.78 5.66 11.26
N ASN A 229 7.58 5.81 10.69
CA ASN A 229 6.69 4.69 10.39
C ASN A 229 7.32 3.71 9.39
N LYS A 230 7.90 4.22 8.30
CA LYS A 230 8.61 3.41 7.30
C LYS A 230 9.80 2.66 7.91
N THR A 231 10.57 3.34 8.76
CA THR A 231 11.73 2.75 9.46
C THR A 231 11.30 1.62 10.39
N ILE A 232 10.22 1.78 11.15
CA ILE A 232 9.69 0.73 12.03
C ILE A 232 9.28 -0.50 11.23
N LEU A 233 8.58 -0.32 10.11
CA LEU A 233 8.16 -1.44 9.26
C LEU A 233 9.37 -2.19 8.68
N ILE A 234 10.37 -1.47 8.17
CA ILE A 234 11.62 -2.06 7.68
C ILE A 234 12.35 -2.77 8.83
N ALA A 235 12.49 -2.13 9.99
CA ALA A 235 13.18 -2.68 11.15
C ALA A 235 12.52 -3.98 11.63
N ASN A 236 11.20 -3.97 11.75
CA ASN A 236 10.43 -5.12 12.22
C ASN A 236 10.51 -6.30 11.25
N ARG A 237 10.50 -6.04 9.93
CA ARG A 237 10.55 -7.08 8.90
C ARG A 237 11.95 -7.62 8.66
N VAL A 238 12.93 -6.74 8.45
CA VAL A 238 14.30 -7.12 8.08
C VAL A 238 15.09 -7.64 9.27
N PHE A 239 14.88 -7.09 10.47
CA PHE A 239 15.63 -7.48 11.68
C PHE A 239 14.82 -8.38 12.62
N ASN A 240 13.63 -8.83 12.19
CA ASN A 240 12.72 -9.67 12.96
C ASN A 240 12.45 -9.10 14.37
N LYS A 241 11.96 -7.86 14.42
CA LYS A 241 11.64 -7.11 15.65
C LYS A 241 10.14 -6.85 15.78
N THR A 242 9.76 -6.26 16.91
CA THR A 242 8.39 -5.79 17.19
C THR A 242 8.49 -4.46 17.92
N LEU A 243 8.94 -3.46 17.18
CA LEU A 243 9.09 -2.06 17.58
C LEU A 243 7.83 -1.29 17.24
N GLY A 244 7.53 -0.27 18.05
CA GLY A 244 6.53 0.75 17.78
C GLY A 244 7.13 2.15 17.78
N LEU A 245 6.28 3.17 17.66
CA LEU A 245 6.70 4.58 17.62
C LEU A 245 7.39 5.05 18.90
N ALA A 246 7.19 4.37 20.03
CA ALA A 246 7.90 4.66 21.27
C ALA A 246 9.36 4.19 21.27
N ASP A 247 9.74 3.29 20.34
CA ASP A 247 11.08 2.71 20.26
C ASP A 247 12.01 3.46 19.29
N ILE A 248 11.52 4.52 18.65
CA ILE A 248 12.28 5.32 17.67
C ILE A 248 12.47 6.75 18.18
N THR A 249 13.68 7.28 18.01
CA THR A 249 13.96 8.70 18.20
C THR A 249 13.77 9.42 16.88
N VAL A 250 13.01 10.51 16.89
CA VAL A 250 12.66 11.27 15.69
C VAL A 250 13.09 12.71 15.85
N GLU A 251 13.84 13.21 14.88
CA GLU A 251 14.18 14.62 14.73
C GLU A 251 13.80 15.07 13.32
N GLY A 252 12.97 16.10 13.24
CA GLY A 252 12.53 16.70 11.97
C GLY A 252 13.52 17.70 11.40
N ILE A 253 13.18 18.28 10.26
CA ILE A 253 14.04 19.25 9.54
C ILE A 253 13.70 20.72 9.82
N THR A 254 12.72 20.98 10.68
CA THR A 254 12.19 22.34 10.94
C THR A 254 13.17 23.28 11.66
N LYS A 255 14.31 22.76 12.13
CA LYS A 255 15.36 23.52 12.85
C LYS A 255 16.69 23.57 12.10
N VAL A 256 16.72 23.11 10.85
CA VAL A 256 17.92 23.03 10.00
C VAL A 256 18.19 24.36 9.31
#